data_AF-R7HHR5-F1
#
_entry.id   AF-R7HHR5-F1
#
_cell.length_a   1.000
_cell.length_b   1.000
_cell.length_c   1.000
_cell.angle_alpha   90.00
_cell.angle_beta   90.00
_cell.angle_gamma   90.00
#
_symmetry.space_group_name_H-M   'P 1'
#
loop_
_entity.id
_entity.type
_entity.pdbx_description
1 polymer ?
#
loop_
_entity_poly.entity_id
_entity_poly.type
_entity_poly.pdbx_seq_one_letter_code
_entity_poly.pdbx_strand_id
1 'polypeptide(L)'
;MENNFIPVTVWRKNKYETWQLDISNLNLSDLIILRKKLVGYSDNGIRIIDRIITSHTTTDNTYYRECKKICKREKEKIKRKQIKSENRRRNKK
;
A
#
# COMPACT_ATOMS: atom_id res chain seq x y z
N MET A 1 -20.63 13.82 4.87
CA MET A 1 -20.85 13.12 3.59
C MET A 1 -19.70 12.17 3.41
N GLU A 2 -19.95 10.87 3.32
CA GLU A 2 -18.90 9.91 2.99
C GLU A 2 -18.57 10.03 1.50
N ASN A 3 -17.30 10.22 1.17
CA ASN A 3 -16.86 10.29 -0.22
C ASN A 3 -16.85 8.88 -0.81
N ASN A 4 -17.95 8.51 -1.47
CA ASN A 4 -18.11 7.24 -2.17
C ASN A 4 -17.46 7.23 -3.57
N PHE A 5 -16.44 8.06 -3.79
CA PHE A 5 -15.76 8.17 -5.07
C PHE A 5 -14.30 7.78 -4.93
N ILE A 6 -13.88 6.83 -5.76
CA ILE A 6 -12.49 6.39 -5.81
C ILE A 6 -11.84 6.98 -7.06
N PRO A 7 -10.75 7.77 -6.93
CA PRO A 7 -9.97 8.20 -8.08
C PRO A 7 -9.27 7.00 -8.72
N VAL A 8 -9.45 6.82 -10.02
CA VAL A 8 -8.82 5.75 -10.81
C VAL A 8 -8.08 6.37 -11.98
N THR A 9 -6.82 6.00 -12.16
CA THR A 9 -6.06 6.40 -13.34
C THR A 9 -6.40 5.51 -14.53
N VAL A 10 -6.84 6.12 -15.63
CA VAL A 10 -7.24 5.45 -16.86
C VAL A 10 -6.33 5.90 -17.99
N TRP A 11 -5.81 4.96 -18.78
CA TRP A 11 -5.07 5.27 -19.99
C TRP A 11 -6.05 5.45 -21.16
N ARG A 12 -6.12 6.64 -21.74
CA ARG A 12 -7.00 6.93 -22.88
C ARG A 12 -6.36 7.96 -23.80
N LYS A 13 -6.48 7.75 -25.12
CA LYS A 13 -5.97 8.69 -26.15
C LYS A 13 -4.52 9.13 -25.88
N ASN A 14 -3.64 8.17 -25.56
CA ASN A 14 -2.22 8.38 -25.33
C ASN A 14 -1.86 9.29 -24.13
N LYS A 15 -2.77 9.45 -23.17
CA LYS A 15 -2.55 10.16 -21.91
C LYS A 15 -3.21 9.45 -20.73
N TYR A 16 -2.67 9.67 -19.53
CA TYR A 16 -3.32 9.25 -18.29
C TYR A 16 -4.35 10.31 -17.88
N GLU A 17 -5.56 9.87 -17.60
CA GLU A 17 -6.63 10.70 -17.02
C GLU A 17 -7.05 10.11 -15.69
N THR A 18 -7.40 10.97 -14.73
CA THR A 18 -7.96 10.54 -13.44
C THR A 18 -9.48 10.62 -13.52
N TRP A 19 -10.15 9.49 -13.38
CA TRP A 19 -11.61 9.39 -13.33
C TRP A 19 -12.07 9.11 -11.91
N GLN A 20 -13.33 9.41 -11.61
CA GLN A 20 -13.94 9.09 -10.32
C GLN A 20 -14.88 7.90 -10.49
N LEU A 21 -14.55 6.79 -9.86
CA LEU A 21 -15.40 5.60 -9.80
C LEU A 21 -16.37 5.76 -8.64
N ASP A 22 -17.67 5.80 -8.93
CA ASP A 22 -18.72 5.76 -7.92
C ASP A 22 -18.82 4.34 -7.33
N ILE A 23 -18.68 4.24 -6.01
CA ILE A 23 -18.78 3.00 -5.27
C ILE A 23 -20.00 2.94 -4.35
N SER A 24 -20.94 3.89 -4.47
CA SER A 24 -22.13 3.97 -3.61
C SER A 24 -22.99 2.71 -3.65
N ASN A 25 -23.00 2.00 -4.77
CA ASN A 25 -23.77 0.76 -4.99
C ASN A 25 -22.91 -0.52 -5.00
N LEU A 26 -21.62 -0.43 -4.67
CA LEU A 26 -20.72 -1.58 -4.70
C LEU A 26 -20.70 -2.28 -3.34
N ASN A 27 -20.97 -3.58 -3.34
CA ASN A 27 -20.88 -4.39 -2.13
C ASN A 27 -19.41 -4.77 -1.85
N LEU A 28 -19.14 -5.19 -0.61
CA LEU A 28 -17.80 -5.62 -0.18
C LEU A 28 -17.22 -6.72 -1.10
N SER A 29 -18.07 -7.66 -1.55
CA SER A 29 -17.66 -8.72 -2.48
C SER A 29 -17.15 -8.16 -3.81
N ASP A 30 -17.86 -7.18 -4.37
CA ASP A 30 -17.50 -6.56 -5.64
C ASP A 30 -16.19 -5.78 -5.53
N LEU A 31 -15.98 -5.10 -4.40
CA LEU A 31 -14.71 -4.42 -4.08
C LEU A 31 -13.53 -5.42 -3.97
N ILE A 32 -13.74 -6.60 -3.37
CA ILE A 32 -12.72 -7.66 -3.30
C ILE A 32 -12.40 -8.19 -4.71
N ILE A 33 -13.41 -8.42 -5.55
CA ILE A 33 -13.20 -8.87 -6.94
C ILE A 33 -12.46 -7.81 -7.74
N LEU A 34 -12.85 -6.54 -7.61
CA LEU A 34 -12.17 -5.41 -8.23
C LEU A 34 -10.70 -5.33 -7.80
N ARG A 35 -10.43 -5.48 -6.50
CA ARG A 35 -9.07 -5.49 -5.97
C ARG A 35 -8.20 -6.62 -6.53
N LYS A 36 -8.77 -7.82 -6.70
CA LYS A 36 -8.10 -8.98 -7.31
C LYS A 36 -7.74 -8.74 -8.78
N LYS A 37 -8.60 -8.05 -9.53
CA LYS A 37 -8.31 -7.66 -10.93
C LYS A 37 -7.19 -6.62 -11.03
N LEU A 38 -7.00 -5.82 -9.99
CA LEU A 38 -6.00 -4.75 -9.92
C LEU A 38 -4.69 -5.20 -9.22
N VAL A 39 -4.46 -6.51 -9.08
CA VAL A 39 -3.21 -7.04 -8.51
C VAL A 39 -2.01 -6.63 -9.37
N GLY A 40 -0.96 -6.09 -8.75
CA GLY A 40 0.24 -5.59 -9.43
C GLY A 40 0.24 -4.09 -9.72
N TYR A 41 -0.91 -3.41 -9.61
CA TYR A 41 -0.99 -1.95 -9.72
C TYR A 41 -0.85 -1.32 -8.32
N SER A 42 -0.05 -0.26 -8.20
CA SER A 42 0.06 0.54 -6.97
C SER A 42 -0.36 1.98 -7.23
N ASP A 43 -1.67 2.21 -7.27
CA ASP A 43 -2.25 3.54 -7.45
C ASP A 43 -3.04 3.97 -6.20
N ASN A 44 -3.29 5.28 -6.06
CA ASN A 44 -4.02 5.86 -4.95
C ASN A 44 -5.45 5.29 -4.84
N GLY A 45 -6.10 5.01 -5.97
CA GLY A 45 -7.41 4.35 -6.00
C GLY A 45 -7.39 2.97 -5.37
N ILE A 46 -6.33 2.20 -5.60
CA ILE A 46 -6.18 0.85 -5.04
C ILE A 46 -6.00 0.90 -3.53
N ARG A 47 -5.28 1.91 -3.02
CA ARG A 47 -5.15 2.13 -1.57
C ARG A 47 -6.47 2.46 -0.90
N ILE A 48 -7.36 3.17 -1.58
CA ILE A 48 -8.68 3.50 -1.05
C ILE A 48 -9.55 2.24 -1.01
N ILE A 49 -9.52 1.41 -2.06
CA ILE A 49 -10.19 0.09 -2.06
C ILE A 49 -9.66 -0.78 -0.92
N ASP A 50 -8.34 -0.89 -0.78
CA ASP A 50 -7.70 -1.64 0.31
C ASP A 50 -8.15 -1.11 1.68
N ARG A 51 -8.27 0.22 1.84
CA ARG A 51 -8.75 0.84 3.09
C ARG A 51 -10.21 0.52 3.37
N ILE A 52 -11.08 0.53 2.37
CA ILE A 52 -12.51 0.21 2.55
C ILE A 52 -12.66 -1.26 2.93
N ILE A 53 -12.01 -2.17 2.20
CA ILE A 53 -12.00 -3.60 2.53
C ILE A 53 -11.47 -3.80 3.95
N THR A 54 -10.34 -3.19 4.30
CA THR A 54 -9.73 -3.34 5.63
C THR A 54 -10.50 -2.65 6.75
N SER A 55 -11.25 -1.59 6.47
CA SER A 55 -12.14 -0.96 7.45
C SER A 55 -13.31 -1.86 7.84
N HIS A 56 -13.79 -2.67 6.90
CA HIS A 56 -14.88 -3.62 7.12
C HIS A 56 -14.38 -4.94 7.73
N THR A 57 -13.12 -5.30 7.50
CA THR A 57 -12.47 -6.42 8.16
C THR A 57 -11.66 -5.89 9.35
N THR A 58 -12.29 -5.60 10.49
CA THR A 58 -11.66 -5.11 11.73
C THR A 58 -10.38 -5.88 12.12
N THR A 59 -9.26 -5.54 11.52
CA THR A 59 -7.97 -6.17 11.78
C THR A 59 -6.87 -5.15 11.61
N ASP A 60 -6.11 -4.97 12.68
CA ASP A 60 -4.96 -4.07 12.79
C ASP A 60 -3.81 -4.35 11.79
N ASN A 61 -3.94 -5.38 10.93
CA ASN A 61 -2.91 -5.88 10.02
C ASN A 61 -3.25 -5.62 8.54
N THR A 62 -3.40 -4.35 8.18
CA THR A 62 -3.41 -3.94 6.77
C THR A 62 -2.08 -4.29 6.08
N TYR A 63 -2.13 -4.66 4.79
CA TYR A 63 -0.93 -4.91 3.97
C TYR A 63 0.09 -3.77 4.06
N TYR A 64 -0.39 -2.53 4.08
CA TYR A 64 0.46 -1.34 4.25
C TYR A 64 1.21 -1.33 5.59
N ARG A 65 0.57 -1.72 6.70
CA ARG A 65 1.23 -1.84 8.01
C ARG A 65 2.30 -2.93 8.01
N GLU A 66 2.04 -4.07 7.38
CA GLU A 66 3.04 -5.14 7.23
C GLU A 66 4.25 -4.68 6.40
N CYS A 67 4.03 -4.02 5.26
CA CYS A 67 5.12 -3.42 4.47
C CYS A 67 5.93 -2.40 5.28
N LYS A 68 5.26 -1.56 6.10
CA LYS A 68 5.92 -0.60 6.98
C LYS A 68 6.77 -1.29 8.06
N LYS A 69 6.27 -2.37 8.65
CA LYS A 69 7.02 -3.20 9.63
C LYS A 69 8.26 -3.82 8.97
N ILE A 70 8.13 -4.41 7.79
CA ILE A 70 9.23 -5.03 7.04
C ILE A 70 10.30 -3.98 6.68
N CYS A 71 9.89 -2.83 6.15
CA CYS A 71 10.83 -1.76 5.79
C CYS A 71 11.60 -1.23 7.02
N LYS A 72 10.93 -1.11 8.17
CA LYS A 72 11.59 -0.73 9.44
C LYS A 72 12.63 -1.77 9.86
N ARG A 73 12.29 -3.07 9.82
CA ARG A 73 13.20 -4.17 10.15
C ARG A 73 14.44 -4.20 9.24
N GLU A 74 14.28 -3.99 7.93
CA GLU A 74 15.41 -3.96 7.00
C GLU A 74 16.37 -2.78 7.27
N LYS A 75 15.83 -1.58 7.54
CA LYS A 75 16.65 -0.41 7.93
C LYS A 75 17.45 -0.67 9.21
N GLU A 76 16.85 -1.30 10.20
CA GLU A 76 17.53 -1.65 11.46
C GLU A 76 18.64 -2.68 11.26
N LYS A 77 18.42 -3.70 10.40
CA LYS A 77 19.47 -4.67 10.05
C LYS A 77 20.68 -4.00 9.41
N ILE A 78 20.45 -3.08 8.47
CA ILE A 78 21.53 -2.33 7.79
C ILE A 78 22.32 -1.50 8.81
N LYS A 79 21.63 -0.74 9.68
CA LYS A 79 22.28 0.04 10.75
C LYS A 79 23.13 -0.84 11.68
N ARG A 80 22.60 -1.98 12.13
CA ARG A 80 23.35 -2.92 13.00
C ARG A 80 24.60 -3.45 12.31
N LYS A 81 24.54 -3.77 11.01
CA LYS A 81 25.71 -4.21 10.23
C LYS A 81 26.78 -3.11 10.13
N GLN A 82 26.37 -1.86 9.90
CA GLN A 82 27.29 -0.71 9.85
C GLN A 82 27.99 -0.46 11.19
N ILE A 83 27.25 -0.47 12.31
CA ILE A 83 27.84 -0.31 13.64
C ILE A 83 28.85 -1.43 13.93
N LYS A 84 28.50 -2.68 13.59
CA LYS A 84 29.39 -3.83 13.80
C LYS A 84 30.66 -3.76 12.96
N SER A 85 30.59 -3.29 11.71
CA SER A 85 31.77 -3.12 10.87
C SER A 85 32.65 -1.96 11.36
N GLU A 86 32.05 -0.89 11.85
CA GLU A 86 32.76 0.27 12.39
C GLU A 86 33.51 -0.08 13.68
N ASN A 87 32.86 -0.77 14.63
CA ASN A 87 33.51 -1.25 15.85
C ASN A 87 34.68 -2.22 15.55
N ARG A 88 34.54 -3.09 14.55
CA ARG A 88 35.64 -3.97 14.11
C ARG A 88 36.82 -3.21 13.51
N ARG A 89 36.57 -2.08 12.83
CA ARG A 89 37.64 -1.22 12.30
C ARG A 89 38.36 -0.46 13.41
N ARG A 90 37.62 0.04 14.41
CA ARG A 90 38.21 0.72 15.58
C ARG A 90 39.08 -0.22 16.42
N ASN A 91 38.64 -1.45 16.67
CA ASN A 91 39.42 -2.43 17.44
C ASN A 91 40.66 -2.99 16.71
N LYS A 92 40.84 -2.69 15.42
CA LYS A 92 42.02 -3.09 14.62
C LYS A 92 43.07 -1.97 14.49
N LYS A 93 42.75 -0.78 14.98
CA LYS A 93 43.67 0.38 15.05
C LYS A 93 44.21 0.48 16.47
#